data_AF-D7MPT1-F1
#
_entry.id   AF-D7MPT1-F1
#
_cell.length_a   1.000
_cell.length_b   1.000
_cell.length_c   1.000
_cell.angle_alpha   90.00
_cell.angle_beta   90.00
_cell.angle_gamma   90.00
#
_symmetry.space_group_name_H-M   'P 1'
#
loop_
_entity.id
_entity.type
_entity.pdbx_description
1 polymer ?
#
loop_
_entity_poly.entity_id
_entity_poly.type
_entity_poly.pdbx_seq_one_letter_code
_entity_poly.pdbx_strand_id
1 'polypeptide(L)'
;MEEEVEVIIVSELGRLEIARAAAARKRGKKIRGFDYGSDFCIVEPPVSNEYDVTLYARLGLYCYNFQKGTNFKFVRWEKYNTEFTSNFDHYITLAARDPSCNSFFSFQTVFSAAGCSTQGTYRVKTWRVLACRPTCAKSVNDNWDRDTGEMPKWLPDETLATDNKKYYVVQESELHENDWLQLFMKMAFLQANPHIGVSSSDHKAIIRKTVDGIPEHMSLEIASECRC
;
A
#
# COMPACT_ATOMS: atom_id res chain seq x y z
N MET A 1 7.92 -36.20 16.69
CA MET A 1 9.17 -36.16 17.47
C MET A 1 10.27 -36.17 16.42
N GLU A 2 11.07 -35.14 16.25
CA GLU A 2 11.58 -34.15 17.20
C GLU A 2 11.48 -32.72 16.64
N GLU A 3 11.40 -31.76 17.56
CA GLU A 3 11.61 -30.33 17.30
C GLU A 3 13.08 -30.08 16.94
N GLU A 4 13.34 -29.29 15.90
CA GLU A 4 14.58 -28.53 15.81
C GLU A 4 14.23 -27.04 15.89
N VAL A 5 14.45 -26.50 17.09
CA VAL A 5 14.51 -25.08 17.39
C VAL A 5 15.89 -24.61 16.98
N GLU A 6 15.99 -23.76 15.95
CA GLU A 6 17.27 -23.12 15.62
C GLU A 6 17.31 -21.69 16.16
N VAL A 7 18.22 -21.52 17.12
CA VAL A 7 18.49 -20.34 17.92
C VAL A 7 19.19 -19.29 17.06
N ILE A 8 18.57 -18.11 16.91
CA ILE A 8 19.18 -16.98 16.20
C ILE A 8 20.21 -16.33 17.13
N ILE A 9 21.48 -16.67 16.94
CA ILE A 9 22.62 -15.95 17.53
C ILE A 9 22.90 -14.73 16.65
N VAL A 10 22.58 -13.55 17.19
CA VAL A 10 22.95 -12.26 16.61
C VAL A 10 24.46 -12.09 16.75
N SER A 11 25.18 -11.90 15.65
CA SER A 11 26.54 -11.36 15.69
C SER A 11 26.72 -10.27 14.63
N GLU A 12 27.24 -9.14 15.10
CA GLU A 12 27.60 -7.95 14.35
C GLU A 12 28.79 -8.21 13.41
N LEU A 13 28.97 -7.26 12.47
CA LEU A 13 30.16 -7.02 11.63
C LEU A 13 30.28 -7.79 10.31
N GLY A 14 29.75 -7.12 9.28
CA GLY A 14 30.16 -7.11 7.87
C GLY A 14 31.12 -8.17 7.34
N ARG A 15 30.60 -9.00 6.43
CA ARG A 15 31.25 -9.31 5.15
C ARG A 15 30.27 -9.98 4.19
N LEU A 16 30.12 -9.36 3.02
CA LEU A 16 29.34 -9.86 1.89
C LEU A 16 30.22 -10.84 1.11
N GLU A 17 29.83 -12.12 1.04
CA GLU A 17 30.31 -13.04 0.01
C GLU A 17 29.12 -13.67 -0.71
N ILE A 18 29.09 -13.48 -2.02
CA ILE A 18 28.08 -14.02 -2.95
C ILE A 18 28.77 -15.16 -3.71
N ALA A 19 28.22 -16.38 -3.63
CA ALA A 19 28.47 -17.44 -4.59
C ALA A 19 27.13 -17.94 -5.18
N ARG A 20 27.08 -17.98 -6.52
CA ARG A 20 25.92 -18.34 -7.37
C ARG A 20 25.75 -19.86 -7.51
N ALA A 21 24.51 -20.31 -7.73
CA ALA A 21 24.18 -21.27 -8.80
C ALA A 21 22.72 -21.12 -9.25
N ALA A 22 22.48 -21.40 -10.52
CA ALA A 22 21.37 -20.90 -11.34
C ALA A 22 20.11 -21.78 -11.35
N ALA A 23 18.97 -21.15 -11.64
CA ALA A 23 17.98 -21.70 -12.56
C ALA A 23 17.50 -20.60 -13.50
N ALA A 24 17.82 -20.76 -14.79
CA ALA A 24 17.44 -19.82 -15.83
C ALA A 24 15.96 -19.99 -16.18
N ARG A 25 15.15 -18.96 -15.95
CA ARG A 25 13.88 -18.78 -16.66
C ARG A 25 13.96 -17.45 -17.41
N LYS A 26 14.16 -17.53 -18.73
CA LYS A 26 14.04 -16.38 -19.63
C LYS A 26 12.57 -15.94 -19.66
N ARG A 27 12.23 -14.95 -18.84
CA ARG A 27 11.13 -14.03 -19.11
C ARG A 27 11.77 -12.66 -19.29
N GLY A 28 11.52 -12.02 -20.43
CA GLY A 28 12.05 -10.69 -20.70
C GLY A 28 11.58 -9.74 -19.61
N LYS A 29 12.48 -9.38 -18.69
CA LYS A 29 12.23 -8.35 -17.69
C LYS A 29 12.26 -7.01 -18.43
N LYS A 30 11.10 -6.38 -18.62
CA LYS A 30 11.06 -4.96 -18.92
C LYS A 30 11.28 -4.26 -17.58
N ILE A 31 12.55 -4.02 -17.26
CA ILE A 31 12.96 -3.36 -16.02
C ILE A 31 12.55 -1.90 -16.14
N ARG A 32 11.46 -1.50 -15.48
CA ARG A 32 11.00 -0.11 -15.47
C ARG A 32 11.69 0.62 -14.31
N GLY A 33 12.69 1.44 -14.67
CA GLY A 33 13.26 2.46 -13.80
C GLY A 33 12.25 3.59 -13.55
N PHE A 34 12.43 4.34 -12.46
CA PHE A 34 11.76 5.62 -12.28
C PHE A 34 12.30 6.71 -13.23
N ASP A 35 13.41 6.46 -13.94
CA ASP A 35 13.94 7.35 -14.99
C ASP A 35 13.39 7.00 -16.39
N TYR A 36 12.25 7.63 -16.66
CA TYR A 36 11.62 8.10 -17.90
C TYR A 36 12.03 7.53 -19.28
N GLY A 37 11.02 7.02 -19.99
CA GLY A 37 10.96 6.94 -21.46
C GLY A 37 9.79 7.79 -22.00
N SER A 38 10.15 8.77 -22.83
CA SER A 38 9.45 9.80 -23.64
C SER A 38 7.92 9.98 -23.78
N ASP A 39 6.99 9.14 -23.28
CA ASP A 39 5.60 9.18 -23.81
C ASP A 39 4.49 9.43 -22.76
N PHE A 40 4.80 9.94 -21.57
CA PHE A 40 3.82 10.10 -20.47
C PHE A 40 3.47 11.57 -20.15
N CYS A 41 2.20 11.81 -19.80
CA CYS A 41 1.73 13.11 -19.29
C CYS A 41 2.19 13.30 -17.84
N ILE A 42 3.26 14.07 -17.66
CA ILE A 42 3.69 14.56 -16.35
C ILE A 42 2.70 15.63 -15.90
N VAL A 43 2.20 15.49 -14.68
CA VAL A 43 1.35 16.50 -14.04
C VAL A 43 2.09 17.10 -12.84
N GLU A 44 2.08 18.43 -12.76
CA GLU A 44 2.70 19.23 -11.70
C GLU A 44 1.63 20.09 -11.00
N PRO A 45 1.76 20.35 -9.70
CA PRO A 45 0.81 21.20 -8.98
C PRO A 45 0.95 22.68 -9.43
N PRO A 46 -0.11 23.51 -9.30
CA PRO A 46 -1.38 23.20 -8.65
C PRO A 46 -2.43 22.64 -9.63
N VAL A 47 -3.04 21.50 -9.26
CA VAL A 47 -4.27 20.99 -9.88
C VAL A 47 -5.30 20.82 -8.77
N SER A 48 -6.49 21.40 -8.93
CA SER A 48 -7.43 21.62 -7.82
C SER A 48 -8.11 20.36 -7.28
N ASN A 49 -8.12 19.23 -8.01
CA ASN A 49 -8.92 18.05 -7.67
C ASN A 49 -8.19 16.71 -7.90
N GLU A 50 -7.04 16.49 -7.26
CA GLU A 50 -6.33 15.19 -7.25
C GLU A 50 -6.26 14.58 -5.85
N TYR A 51 -7.43 14.44 -5.24
CA TYR A 51 -7.57 13.81 -3.92
C TYR A 51 -7.01 12.37 -3.91
N ASP A 52 -7.21 11.64 -5.01
CA ASP A 52 -6.78 10.24 -5.18
C ASP A 52 -5.26 10.12 -5.15
N VAL A 53 -4.55 10.95 -5.91
CA VAL A 53 -3.07 10.97 -5.95
C VAL A 53 -2.49 11.26 -4.57
N THR A 54 -3.11 12.16 -3.82
CA THR A 54 -2.70 12.47 -2.44
C THR A 54 -2.85 11.23 -1.53
N LEU A 55 -3.94 10.47 -1.66
CA LEU A 55 -4.12 9.25 -0.89
C LEU A 55 -3.13 8.15 -1.30
N TYR A 56 -2.85 8.00 -2.59
CA TYR A 56 -1.88 7.03 -3.11
C TYR A 56 -0.46 7.33 -2.61
N ALA A 57 -0.07 8.60 -2.63
CA ALA A 57 1.21 9.07 -2.11
C ALA A 57 1.36 8.78 -0.61
N ARG A 58 0.30 9.05 0.17
CA ARG A 58 0.26 8.76 1.61
C ARG A 58 0.32 7.25 1.89
N LEU A 59 -0.33 6.42 1.08
CA LEU A 59 -0.27 4.96 1.22
C LEU A 59 1.14 4.42 0.96
N GLY A 60 1.83 4.95 -0.05
CA GLY A 60 3.24 4.66 -0.31
C GLY A 60 4.11 4.98 0.91
N LEU A 61 3.99 6.20 1.43
CA LEU A 61 4.75 6.63 2.60
C LEU A 61 4.44 5.80 3.86
N TYR A 62 3.18 5.43 4.06
CA TYR A 62 2.79 4.49 5.11
C TYR A 62 3.50 3.14 4.94
N CYS A 63 3.56 2.58 3.73
CA CYS A 63 4.26 1.33 3.46
C CYS A 63 5.73 1.42 3.86
N TYR A 64 6.42 2.50 3.47
CA TYR A 64 7.82 2.74 3.85
C TYR A 64 8.00 2.84 5.37
N ASN A 65 7.20 3.68 6.02
CA ASN A 65 7.23 3.87 7.48
C ASN A 65 7.00 2.55 8.22
N PHE A 66 5.99 1.77 7.80
CA PHE A 66 5.65 0.48 8.38
C PHE A 66 6.80 -0.53 8.26
N GLN A 67 7.45 -0.61 7.09
CA GLN A 67 8.53 -1.57 6.84
C GLN A 67 9.87 -1.16 7.47
N LYS A 68 10.12 0.14 7.63
CA LYS A 68 11.41 0.68 8.13
C LYS A 68 11.37 1.12 9.58
N GLY A 69 10.19 1.15 10.22
CA GLY A 69 10.02 1.67 11.57
C GLY A 69 10.28 3.18 11.66
N THR A 70 9.98 3.92 10.59
CA THR A 70 10.16 5.38 10.50
C THR A 70 8.83 6.11 10.64
N ASN A 71 8.86 7.45 10.78
CA ASN A 71 7.67 8.26 11.01
C ASN A 71 7.66 9.52 10.11
N PHE A 72 8.00 9.36 8.84
CA PHE A 72 7.94 10.46 7.88
C PHE A 72 6.48 10.92 7.70
N LYS A 73 6.27 12.24 7.68
CA LYS A 73 4.95 12.87 7.50
C LYS A 73 4.84 13.42 6.09
N PHE A 74 3.77 13.06 5.40
CA PHE A 74 3.48 13.55 4.06
C PHE A 74 3.29 15.08 4.06
N VAL A 75 3.93 15.77 3.12
CA VAL A 75 3.78 17.23 2.95
C VAL A 75 2.93 17.52 1.72
N ARG A 76 3.40 17.09 0.55
CA ARG A 76 2.72 17.25 -0.75
C ARG A 76 3.27 16.25 -1.76
N TRP A 77 2.53 15.98 -2.82
CA TRP A 77 3.10 15.39 -4.02
C TRP A 77 3.76 16.51 -4.86
N GLU A 78 4.77 16.16 -5.65
CA GLU A 78 5.56 17.10 -6.47
C GLU A 78 5.28 16.90 -7.95
N LYS A 79 5.20 15.64 -8.37
CA LYS A 79 4.81 15.24 -9.73
C LYS A 79 4.29 13.82 -9.72
N TYR A 80 3.44 13.47 -10.66
CA TYR A 80 3.11 12.08 -10.92
C TYR A 80 2.91 11.81 -12.40
N ASN A 81 3.02 10.52 -12.74
CA ASN A 81 2.66 9.98 -14.05
C ASN A 81 1.72 8.81 -13.87
N THR A 82 0.88 8.59 -14.87
CA THR A 82 0.05 7.39 -14.97
C THR A 82 0.52 6.53 -16.14
N GLU A 83 0.57 5.23 -15.92
CA GLU A 83 0.76 4.25 -16.98
C GLU A 83 -0.41 3.27 -16.97
N PHE A 84 -0.95 3.02 -18.16
CA PHE A 84 -1.96 1.99 -18.36
C PHE A 84 -1.33 0.79 -19.06
N THR A 85 -1.15 -0.30 -18.31
CA THR A 85 -0.72 -1.58 -18.88
C THR A 85 -1.84 -2.62 -18.71
N SER A 86 -1.62 -3.64 -17.89
CA SER A 86 -2.67 -4.52 -17.37
C SER A 86 -3.33 -3.94 -16.11
N ASN A 87 -2.65 -3.01 -15.43
CA ASN A 87 -3.13 -2.27 -14.28
C ASN A 87 -3.08 -0.76 -14.56
N PHE A 88 -3.71 0.02 -13.69
CA PHE A 88 -3.58 1.48 -13.68
C PHE A 88 -2.54 1.89 -12.64
N ASP A 89 -1.33 2.21 -13.10
CA ASP A 89 -0.17 2.46 -12.25
C ASP A 89 0.11 3.96 -12.15
N HIS A 90 0.29 4.46 -10.93
CA HIS A 90 0.65 5.83 -10.62
C HIS A 90 2.06 5.88 -10.04
N TYR A 91 2.97 6.54 -10.76
CA TYR A 91 4.33 6.81 -10.33
C TYR A 91 4.37 8.22 -9.75
N ILE A 92 4.50 8.32 -8.43
CA ILE A 92 4.33 9.59 -7.70
C ILE A 92 5.66 9.95 -7.04
N THR A 93 6.10 11.20 -7.24
CA THR A 93 7.15 11.83 -6.43
C THR A 93 6.50 12.70 -5.39
N LEU A 94 6.92 12.58 -4.13
CA LEU A 94 6.35 13.31 -3.00
C LEU A 94 7.43 13.85 -2.06
N ALA A 95 7.10 14.96 -1.39
CA ALA A 95 7.89 15.49 -0.30
C ALA A 95 7.33 14.96 1.04
N ALA A 96 8.21 14.48 1.89
CA ALA A 96 7.92 14.08 3.25
C ALA A 96 8.84 14.80 4.24
N ARG A 97 8.31 15.13 5.41
CA ARG A 97 9.05 15.75 6.51
C ARG A 97 9.37 14.70 7.56
N ASP A 98 10.61 14.68 8.04
CA ASP A 98 10.97 13.93 9.24
C ASP A 98 10.72 14.80 10.47
N PRO A 99 9.79 14.43 11.37
CA PRO A 99 9.53 15.18 12.59
C PRO A 99 10.73 15.26 13.54
N SER A 100 11.66 14.30 13.49
CA SER A 100 12.78 14.22 14.43
C SER A 100 13.88 15.25 14.14
N CYS A 101 14.12 15.55 12.86
CA CYS A 101 15.17 16.47 12.41
C CYS A 101 14.64 17.68 11.63
N ASN A 102 13.32 17.80 11.50
CA ASN A 102 12.65 18.87 10.78
C ASN A 102 13.06 19.01 9.29
N SER A 103 13.67 17.97 8.72
CA SER A 103 14.19 18.00 7.35
C SER A 103 13.17 17.42 6.36
N PHE A 104 13.26 17.89 5.11
CA PHE A 104 12.41 17.43 4.02
C PHE A 104 13.17 16.43 3.13
N PHE A 105 12.48 15.39 2.71
CA PHE A 105 12.99 14.31 1.88
C PHE A 105 12.05 14.06 0.71
N SER A 106 12.65 13.82 -0.46
CA SER A 106 11.90 13.41 -1.65
C SER A 106 11.82 11.89 -1.72
N PHE A 107 10.60 11.40 -1.90
CA PHE A 107 10.27 9.99 -2.04
C PHE A 107 9.65 9.73 -3.40
N GLN A 108 9.87 8.53 -3.91
CA GLN A 108 9.17 7.99 -5.08
C GLN A 108 8.36 6.78 -4.64
N THR A 109 7.11 6.71 -5.10
CA THR A 109 6.22 5.58 -4.86
C THR A 109 5.52 5.14 -6.13
N VAL A 110 5.28 3.83 -6.27
CA VAL A 110 4.40 3.28 -7.30
C VAL A 110 3.17 2.71 -6.63
N PHE A 111 2.03 3.30 -6.97
CA PHE A 111 0.72 2.77 -6.62
C PHE A 111 0.12 2.06 -7.84
N SER A 112 -0.51 0.92 -7.63
CA SER A 112 -1.15 0.14 -8.70
C SER A 112 -2.59 -0.20 -8.31
N ALA A 113 -3.56 0.24 -9.12
CA ALA A 113 -4.92 -0.25 -9.04
C ALA A 113 -5.00 -1.62 -9.73
N ALA A 114 -4.59 -2.65 -8.99
CA ALA A 114 -4.29 -3.98 -9.52
C ALA A 114 -5.51 -4.83 -9.89
N GLY A 115 -6.71 -4.47 -9.43
CA GLY A 115 -7.90 -5.21 -9.81
C GLY A 115 -9.18 -4.85 -9.10
N CYS A 116 -10.26 -5.41 -9.62
CA CYS A 116 -11.59 -5.39 -9.03
C CYS A 116 -12.23 -6.77 -9.22
N SER A 117 -12.68 -7.39 -8.14
CA SER A 117 -13.39 -8.68 -8.18
C SER A 117 -14.66 -8.62 -7.35
N THR A 118 -15.61 -9.50 -7.67
CA THR A 118 -16.82 -9.70 -6.85
C THR A 118 -16.66 -11.00 -6.07
N GLN A 119 -16.85 -10.95 -4.75
CA GLN A 119 -16.80 -12.12 -3.86
C GLN A 119 -18.08 -12.14 -3.01
N GLY A 120 -19.02 -13.01 -3.37
CA GLY A 120 -20.36 -13.00 -2.77
C GLY A 120 -21.07 -11.67 -2.97
N THR A 121 -21.47 -11.02 -1.87
CA THR A 121 -22.10 -9.69 -1.86
C THR A 121 -21.11 -8.54 -1.85
N TYR A 122 -19.81 -8.80 -1.79
CA TYR A 122 -18.77 -7.78 -1.71
C TYR A 122 -18.15 -7.47 -3.07
N ARG A 123 -17.93 -6.17 -3.33
CA ARG A 123 -17.00 -5.69 -4.35
C ARG A 123 -15.65 -5.46 -3.70
N VAL A 124 -14.62 -6.17 -4.17
CA VAL A 124 -13.25 -6.11 -3.66
C VAL A 124 -12.38 -5.35 -4.65
N LYS A 125 -11.77 -4.25 -4.20
CA LYS A 125 -10.69 -3.57 -4.93
C LYS A 125 -9.35 -3.98 -4.35
N THR A 126 -8.40 -4.25 -5.23
CA THR A 126 -7.02 -4.56 -4.84
C THR A 126 -6.12 -3.42 -5.26
N TRP A 127 -5.50 -2.78 -4.27
CA TRP A 127 -4.55 -1.70 -4.46
C TRP A 127 -3.19 -2.12 -3.95
N ARG A 128 -2.12 -1.78 -4.67
CA ARG A 128 -0.76 -2.20 -4.32
C ARG A 128 0.16 -1.00 -4.27
N VAL A 129 1.06 -1.00 -3.29
CA VAL A 129 2.31 -0.25 -3.33
C VAL A 129 3.36 -1.22 -3.84
N LEU A 130 3.95 -0.94 -5.00
CA LEU A 130 5.00 -1.77 -5.62
C LEU A 130 6.41 -1.26 -5.28
N ALA A 131 6.50 0.00 -4.85
CA ALA A 131 7.73 0.58 -4.30
C ALA A 131 7.36 1.83 -3.50
N CYS A 132 8.10 2.10 -2.42
CA CYS A 132 8.19 3.43 -1.83
C CYS A 132 9.57 3.59 -1.19
N ARG A 133 10.33 4.58 -1.65
CA ARG A 133 11.73 4.78 -1.23
C ARG A 133 12.17 6.23 -1.47
N PRO A 134 13.23 6.71 -0.79
CA PRO A 134 13.90 7.94 -1.20
C PRO A 134 14.29 7.87 -2.69
N THR A 135 14.18 9.00 -3.38
CA THR A 135 14.41 9.10 -4.83
C THR A 135 15.72 8.43 -5.26
N CYS A 136 15.65 7.50 -6.21
CA CYS A 136 16.84 6.84 -6.76
C CYS A 136 16.57 6.22 -8.15
N ALA A 137 17.64 5.96 -8.91
CA ALA A 137 17.55 5.38 -10.25
C ALA A 137 17.26 3.85 -10.28
N LYS A 138 16.94 3.23 -9.14
CA LYS A 138 16.68 1.78 -9.08
C LYS A 138 15.31 1.46 -9.68
N SER A 139 15.24 0.34 -10.40
CA SER A 139 13.98 -0.16 -10.94
C SER A 139 13.00 -0.61 -9.88
N VAL A 140 11.72 -0.62 -10.29
CA VAL A 140 10.61 -1.17 -9.52
C VAL A 140 10.48 -2.65 -9.83
N ASN A 141 10.19 -3.46 -8.82
CA ASN A 141 9.74 -4.82 -9.01
C ASN A 141 8.22 -4.78 -9.06
N ASP A 142 7.61 -5.15 -10.17
CA ASP A 142 6.16 -5.13 -10.38
C ASP A 142 5.51 -6.51 -10.13
N ASN A 143 6.32 -7.52 -9.81
CA ASN A 143 5.84 -8.89 -9.66
C ASN A 143 5.11 -9.08 -8.32
N TRP A 144 3.83 -9.43 -8.39
CA TRP A 144 3.03 -9.86 -7.25
C TRP A 144 2.39 -11.21 -7.56
N ASP A 145 2.82 -12.26 -6.86
CA ASP A 145 2.43 -13.65 -7.14
C ASP A 145 1.63 -14.30 -5.99
N ARG A 146 1.17 -13.48 -5.02
CA ARG A 146 0.44 -13.99 -3.86
C ARG A 146 -1.06 -13.89 -4.06
N ASP A 147 -1.72 -15.06 -4.08
CA ASP A 147 -3.15 -15.18 -3.84
C ASP A 147 -3.42 -15.04 -2.33
N THR A 148 -4.27 -14.09 -1.98
CA THR A 148 -4.66 -13.75 -0.61
C THR A 148 -5.90 -14.50 -0.15
N GLY A 149 -6.55 -15.27 -1.03
CA GLY A 149 -7.76 -16.04 -0.75
C GLY A 149 -9.00 -15.16 -0.58
N GLU A 150 -10.11 -15.76 -0.15
CA GLU A 150 -11.38 -15.04 0.03
C GLU A 150 -11.30 -13.99 1.14
N MET A 151 -11.99 -12.87 0.94
CA MET A 151 -12.14 -11.84 1.97
C MET A 151 -12.98 -12.40 3.14
N PRO A 152 -12.59 -12.16 4.40
CA PRO A 152 -13.47 -12.48 5.53
C PRO A 152 -14.80 -11.74 5.42
N LYS A 153 -15.85 -12.31 6.01
CA LYS A 153 -17.16 -11.66 6.11
C LYS A 153 -17.19 -10.69 7.28
N TRP A 154 -18.03 -9.67 7.19
CA TRP A 154 -18.27 -8.76 8.31
C TRP A 154 -18.81 -9.57 9.50
N LEU A 155 -18.28 -9.28 10.69
CA LEU A 155 -18.70 -9.97 11.90
C LEU A 155 -20.00 -9.35 12.44
N PRO A 156 -20.96 -10.15 12.89
CA PRO A 156 -22.15 -9.62 13.54
C PRO A 156 -21.77 -8.98 14.89
N ASP A 157 -22.51 -7.95 15.29
CA ASP A 157 -22.20 -7.15 16.48
C ASP A 157 -22.14 -7.99 17.77
N GLU A 158 -22.95 -9.05 17.86
CA GLU A 158 -22.94 -10.01 18.98
C GLU A 158 -21.58 -10.72 19.13
N THR A 159 -20.92 -11.04 18.01
CA THR A 159 -19.59 -11.69 18.02
C THR A 159 -18.50 -10.69 18.41
N LEU A 160 -18.66 -9.41 18.11
CA LEU A 160 -17.75 -8.34 18.52
C LEU A 160 -17.89 -7.97 20.00
N ALA A 161 -19.10 -8.12 20.56
CA ALA A 161 -19.38 -7.89 21.98
C ALA A 161 -18.88 -9.01 22.90
N THR A 162 -18.53 -10.17 22.34
CA THR A 162 -17.95 -11.28 23.11
C THR A 162 -16.46 -11.01 23.32
N ASP A 163 -15.97 -11.14 24.56
CA ASP A 163 -14.54 -10.98 24.90
C ASP A 163 -13.69 -12.10 24.27
N ASN A 164 -13.41 -11.94 22.98
CA ASN A 164 -12.66 -12.87 22.17
C ASN A 164 -11.32 -12.21 21.80
N LYS A 165 -10.23 -12.78 22.29
CA LYS A 165 -8.84 -12.34 22.03
C LYS A 165 -8.44 -12.28 20.55
N LYS A 166 -9.30 -12.74 19.63
CA LYS A 166 -9.08 -12.70 18.18
C LYS A 166 -9.33 -11.33 17.55
N TYR A 167 -10.13 -10.47 18.20
CA TYR A 167 -10.55 -9.20 17.61
C TYR A 167 -10.25 -8.03 18.53
N TYR A 168 -9.96 -6.89 17.93
CA TYR A 168 -9.74 -5.63 18.62
C TYR A 168 -10.73 -4.60 18.08
N VAL A 169 -11.56 -4.06 18.96
CA VAL A 169 -12.46 -2.95 18.63
C VAL A 169 -11.72 -1.66 18.91
N VAL A 170 -11.39 -0.93 17.83
CA VAL A 170 -10.66 0.32 17.90
C VAL A 170 -11.56 1.40 18.50
N GLN A 171 -11.06 2.09 19.53
CA GLN A 171 -11.77 3.22 20.12
C GLN A 171 -11.62 4.49 19.27
N GLU A 172 -12.57 5.41 19.40
CA GLU A 172 -12.58 6.67 18.62
C GLU A 172 -11.32 7.52 18.86
N SER A 173 -10.81 7.56 20.10
CA SER A 173 -9.57 8.28 20.42
C SER A 173 -8.35 7.75 19.66
N GLU A 174 -8.19 6.43 19.57
CA GLU A 174 -7.12 5.80 18.83
C GLU A 174 -7.22 6.10 17.33
N LEU A 175 -8.44 6.23 16.83
CA LEU A 175 -8.71 6.61 15.45
C LEU A 175 -8.18 8.00 15.12
N HIS A 176 -8.28 8.93 16.07
CA HIS A 176 -7.74 10.28 15.93
C HIS A 176 -6.22 10.33 16.09
N GLU A 177 -5.64 9.46 16.92
CA GLU A 177 -4.20 9.40 17.18
C GLU A 177 -3.41 8.66 16.09
N ASN A 178 -4.08 7.77 15.34
CA ASN A 178 -3.45 6.95 14.32
C ASN A 178 -3.80 7.42 12.90
N ASP A 179 -2.93 8.27 12.33
CA ASP A 179 -3.06 8.78 10.96
C ASP A 179 -3.33 7.68 9.90
N TRP A 180 -2.78 6.47 10.11
CA TRP A 180 -2.90 5.36 9.18
C TRP A 180 -4.30 4.74 9.17
N LEU A 181 -5.01 4.74 10.30
CA LEU A 181 -6.41 4.30 10.36
C LEU A 181 -7.29 5.25 9.54
N GLN A 182 -7.08 6.57 9.72
CA GLN A 182 -7.79 7.57 8.91
C GLN A 182 -7.48 7.46 7.42
N LEU A 183 -6.23 7.15 7.05
CA LEU A 183 -5.86 6.91 5.67
C LEU A 183 -6.64 5.73 5.10
N PHE A 184 -6.69 4.60 5.81
CA PHE A 184 -7.40 3.40 5.35
C PHE A 184 -8.91 3.63 5.24
N MET A 185 -9.51 4.38 6.16
CA MET A 185 -10.91 4.79 6.06
C MET A 185 -11.18 5.68 4.84
N LYS A 186 -10.34 6.69 4.59
CA LYS A 186 -10.47 7.57 3.40
C LYS A 186 -10.36 6.79 2.10
N MET A 187 -9.46 5.81 2.08
CA MET A 187 -9.27 4.88 0.97
C MET A 187 -10.52 4.01 0.74
N ALA A 188 -11.12 3.47 1.81
CA ALA A 188 -12.37 2.73 1.71
C ALA A 188 -13.55 3.60 1.26
N PHE A 189 -13.62 4.84 1.74
CA PHE A 189 -14.64 5.80 1.32
C PHE A 189 -14.52 6.17 -0.16
N LEU A 190 -13.29 6.39 -0.65
CA LEU A 190 -13.03 6.66 -2.07
C LEU A 190 -13.55 5.53 -2.97
N GLN A 191 -13.38 4.28 -2.54
CA GLN A 191 -13.92 3.13 -3.27
C GLN A 191 -15.45 3.11 -3.29
N ALA A 192 -16.09 3.41 -2.16
CA ALA A 192 -17.54 3.31 -2.03
C ALA A 192 -18.26 4.43 -2.79
N ASN A 193 -17.65 5.62 -2.89
CA ASN A 193 -18.23 6.79 -3.55
C ASN A 193 -17.23 7.40 -4.56
N PRO A 194 -17.01 6.76 -5.71
CA PRO A 194 -16.12 7.30 -6.76
C PRO A 194 -16.70 8.56 -7.44
N HIS A 195 -17.96 8.88 -7.20
CA HIS A 195 -18.58 10.16 -7.55
C HIS A 195 -18.89 10.90 -6.24
N ILE A 196 -18.42 12.15 -6.12
CA ILE A 196 -18.51 13.03 -4.94
C ILE A 196 -19.97 13.49 -4.71
N GLY A 197 -20.90 12.55 -4.58
CA GLY A 197 -22.24 12.77 -4.09
C GLY A 197 -22.30 12.22 -2.67
N VAL A 198 -22.39 13.12 -1.69
CA VAL A 198 -22.50 12.76 -0.27
C VAL A 198 -23.79 11.97 -0.08
N SER A 199 -23.67 10.65 -0.11
CA SER A 199 -24.71 9.76 0.35
C SER A 199 -24.54 9.62 1.86
N SER A 200 -25.49 10.13 2.64
CA SER A 200 -25.59 10.04 4.12
C SER A 200 -25.83 8.62 4.63
N SER A 201 -25.32 7.63 3.91
CA SER A 201 -25.59 6.23 4.15
C SER A 201 -24.46 5.60 4.96
N ASP A 202 -24.81 4.62 5.77
CA ASP A 202 -23.82 3.86 6.51
C ASP A 202 -22.93 3.08 5.53
N HIS A 203 -21.62 3.24 5.67
CA HIS A 203 -20.63 2.55 4.87
C HIS A 203 -19.89 1.55 5.75
N LYS A 204 -19.95 0.28 5.36
CA LYS A 204 -19.17 -0.80 5.97
C LYS A 204 -18.14 -1.29 4.96
N ALA A 205 -16.89 -1.41 5.40
CA ALA A 205 -15.81 -1.91 4.57
C ALA A 205 -14.87 -2.82 5.37
N ILE A 206 -14.42 -3.89 4.74
CA ILE A 206 -13.42 -4.80 5.28
C ILE A 206 -12.12 -4.49 4.56
N ILE A 207 -11.08 -4.20 5.33
CA ILE A 207 -9.76 -3.86 4.80
C ILE A 207 -8.79 -4.95 5.20
N ARG A 208 -8.15 -5.58 4.22
CA ARG A 208 -7.10 -6.58 4.41
C ARG A 208 -5.79 -6.03 3.87
N LYS A 209 -4.81 -5.85 4.77
CA LYS A 209 -3.42 -5.52 4.41
C LYS A 209 -2.61 -6.81 4.31
N THR A 210 -1.87 -6.99 3.22
CA THR A 210 -0.95 -8.12 3.03
C THR A 210 0.40 -7.66 2.52
N VAL A 211 1.43 -8.45 2.83
CA VAL A 211 2.80 -8.30 2.32
C VAL A 211 3.21 -9.63 1.69
N ASP A 212 3.91 -9.61 0.56
CA ASP A 212 4.29 -10.80 -0.18
C ASP A 212 5.68 -11.35 0.21
N GLY A 213 6.45 -10.58 0.97
CA GLY A 213 7.84 -10.87 1.36
C GLY A 213 8.87 -10.15 0.49
N ILE A 214 8.42 -9.47 -0.58
CA ILE A 214 9.27 -8.61 -1.40
C ILE A 214 9.38 -7.25 -0.69
N PRO A 215 10.60 -6.70 -0.52
CA PRO A 215 10.77 -5.39 0.07
C PRO A 215 9.95 -4.32 -0.66
N GLU A 216 9.38 -3.38 0.10
CA GLU A 216 8.57 -2.25 -0.36
C GLU A 216 7.19 -2.60 -0.92
N HIS A 217 6.89 -3.88 -1.08
CA HIS A 217 5.60 -4.34 -1.54
C HIS A 217 4.58 -4.38 -0.41
N MET A 218 3.38 -3.89 -0.69
CA MET A 218 2.23 -4.02 0.18
C MET A 218 0.96 -4.01 -0.65
N SER A 219 0.02 -4.90 -0.35
CA SER A 219 -1.31 -4.90 -0.93
C SER A 219 -2.34 -4.50 0.12
N LEU A 220 -3.29 -3.68 -0.30
CA LEU A 220 -4.46 -3.28 0.45
C LEU A 220 -5.67 -3.71 -0.35
N GLU A 221 -6.41 -4.68 0.16
CA GLU A 221 -7.66 -5.12 -0.40
C GLU A 221 -8.80 -4.54 0.42
N ILE A 222 -9.75 -3.91 -0.27
CA ILE A 222 -10.86 -3.22 0.37
C ILE A 222 -12.15 -3.81 -0.21
N ALA A 223 -12.93 -4.43 0.65
CA ALA A 223 -14.21 -5.01 0.32
C ALA A 223 -15.34 -4.15 0.87
N SER A 224 -16.28 -3.78 0.01
CA SER A 224 -17.48 -3.02 0.35
C SER A 224 -18.70 -3.77 -0.18
N GLU A 225 -19.81 -3.77 0.57
CA GLU A 225 -21.04 -4.42 0.11
C GLU A 225 -21.58 -3.75 -1.16
N CYS A 226 -21.96 -4.56 -2.14
CA CYS A 226 -22.74 -4.11 -3.28
C CYS A 226 -24.16 -3.79 -2.78
N ARG A 227 -24.56 -2.52 -2.85
CA ARG A 227 -25.97 -2.18 -2.68
C ARG A 227 -26.71 -2.61 -3.95
N CYS A 228 -27.60 -3.59 -3.80
CA CYS A 228 -28.58 -3.96 -4.81
C CYS A 228 -29.64 -2.87 -4.96
#